data_AF-A0A2D6ZTP8-F1
#
_entry.id   AF-A0A2D6ZTP8-F1
#
_cell.length_a   1.000
_cell.length_b   1.000
_cell.length_c   1.000
_cell.angle_alpha   90.00
_cell.angle_beta   90.00
_cell.angle_gamma   90.00
#
_symmetry.space_group_name_H-M   'P 1'
#
loop_
_entity.id
_entity.type
_entity.pdbx_description
1 polymer ?
#
loop_
_entity_poly.entity_id
_entity_poly.type
_entity_poly.pdbx_seq_one_letter_code
_entity_poly.pdbx_strand_id
1 'polypeptide(L)'
;MKISNKLFSEQQIKQFSRQMEDVQKIQTKISTGKNIIFASDDPVGAVELSGLTDVQNQVNQYIDNTNLALSRLQLMDDTIDAASNVFIRCNELAIQAASDILSSGDREAIAYEFDELKKELLSLSNTKDSSGSYIYSGYKSKNIAFEMNSDGLVKYNGDRGTVSLAVSESRMIETTLDGSSVFQDIVTSSGVSTDLFAAIDNISRSIRTANSGVEAAKAPGKAKITLTNEDPGTYSFTITSGAKSVDFSIDITGNDLSDLRTAINAADLDIVATLEDSNKTLVLTNNYSYDITLSNVGVPGKTISEAAPTSYF
;
A
#
# COMPACT_ATOMS: atom_id res chain seq x y z
N MET A 1 26.11 1.22 -101.01
CA MET A 1 26.02 1.05 -99.54
C MET A 1 24.96 0.01 -99.24
N LYS A 2 25.32 -1.15 -98.67
CA LYS A 2 24.33 -2.11 -98.13
C LYS A 2 23.87 -1.58 -96.77
N ILE A 3 22.82 -0.76 -96.79
CA ILE A 3 22.29 -0.11 -95.60
C ILE A 3 21.44 -1.15 -94.84
N SER A 4 21.93 -1.55 -93.66
CA SER A 4 21.13 -1.53 -92.42
C SER A 4 19.90 -2.45 -92.25
N ASN A 5 19.74 -3.59 -92.91
CA ASN A 5 18.57 -4.46 -92.62
C ASN A 5 18.67 -5.12 -91.22
N LYS A 6 19.87 -5.60 -90.84
CA LYS A 6 20.12 -6.19 -89.50
C LYS A 6 20.03 -5.15 -88.39
N LEU A 7 20.64 -3.98 -88.59
CA LEU A 7 20.61 -2.88 -87.62
C LEU A 7 19.18 -2.33 -87.43
N PHE A 8 18.37 -2.26 -88.49
CA PHE A 8 16.98 -1.83 -88.41
C PHE A 8 16.10 -2.84 -87.67
N SER A 9 16.30 -4.14 -87.92
CA SER A 9 15.63 -5.21 -87.17
C SER A 9 16.04 -5.22 -85.68
N GLU A 10 17.33 -5.05 -85.36
CA GLU A 10 17.81 -4.93 -83.98
C GLU A 10 17.26 -3.68 -83.26
N GLN A 11 17.14 -2.55 -83.97
CA GLN A 11 16.51 -1.33 -83.44
C GLN A 11 15.01 -1.53 -83.17
N GLN A 12 14.28 -2.21 -84.06
CA GLN A 12 12.87 -2.56 -83.84
C GLN A 12 12.69 -3.49 -82.65
N ILE A 13 13.51 -4.54 -82.52
CA ILE A 13 13.44 -5.46 -81.38
C ILE A 13 13.72 -4.71 -80.07
N LYS A 14 14.74 -3.83 -80.03
CA LYS A 14 15.03 -3.00 -78.85
C LYS A 14 13.88 -2.05 -78.50
N GLN A 15 13.23 -1.44 -79.47
CA GLN A 15 12.04 -0.61 -79.22
C GLN A 15 10.88 -1.44 -78.66
N PHE A 16 10.62 -2.62 -79.23
CA PHE A 16 9.56 -3.51 -78.78
C PHE A 16 9.82 -4.01 -77.35
N SER A 17 11.06 -4.39 -77.02
CA SER A 17 11.45 -4.76 -75.66
C SER A 17 11.24 -3.62 -74.67
N ARG A 18 11.57 -2.37 -75.02
CA ARG A 18 11.31 -1.19 -74.17
C ARG A 18 9.81 -0.96 -73.96
N GLN A 19 9.00 -1.07 -75.01
CA GLN A 19 7.54 -0.92 -74.90
C GLN A 19 6.92 -2.00 -74.01
N MET A 20 7.38 -3.26 -74.11
CA MET A 20 6.94 -4.33 -73.22
C MET A 20 7.31 -4.05 -71.76
N GLU A 21 8.52 -3.54 -71.50
CA GLU A 21 8.95 -3.14 -70.15
C GLU A 21 8.08 -2.01 -69.59
N ASP A 22 7.78 -0.99 -70.39
CA ASP A 22 6.91 0.13 -69.98
C ASP A 22 5.47 -0.33 -69.69
N VAL A 23 4.92 -1.21 -70.54
CA VAL A 23 3.60 -1.81 -70.30
C VAL A 23 3.59 -2.62 -69.02
N GLN A 24 4.63 -3.40 -68.74
CA GLN A 24 4.73 -4.19 -67.51
C GLN A 24 4.82 -3.29 -66.27
N LYS A 25 5.58 -2.18 -66.33
CA LYS A 25 5.64 -1.17 -65.25
C LYS A 25 4.27 -0.55 -65.00
N ILE A 26 3.57 -0.12 -66.05
CA ILE A 26 2.21 0.46 -65.93
C ILE A 26 1.23 -0.56 -65.36
N GLN A 27 1.25 -1.81 -65.85
CA GLN A 27 0.41 -2.88 -65.29
C GLN A 27 0.69 -3.10 -63.80
N THR A 28 1.96 -3.08 -63.38
CA THR A 28 2.32 -3.20 -61.95
C THR A 28 1.77 -2.01 -61.14
N LYS A 29 1.81 -0.78 -61.65
CA LYS A 29 1.21 0.40 -61.01
C LYS A 29 -0.31 0.29 -60.92
N ILE A 30 -0.96 -0.21 -61.96
CA ILE A 30 -2.42 -0.45 -61.95
C ILE A 30 -2.79 -1.53 -60.93
N SER A 31 -2.05 -2.65 -60.91
CA SER A 31 -2.32 -3.75 -59.98
C SER A 31 -2.08 -3.38 -58.52
N THR A 32 -1.07 -2.55 -58.24
CA THR A 32 -0.75 -2.11 -56.87
C THR A 32 -1.52 -0.86 -56.44
N GLY A 33 -2.06 -0.10 -57.39
CA GLY A 33 -2.66 1.22 -57.15
C GLY A 33 -1.66 2.30 -56.72
N LYS A 34 -0.34 2.01 -56.77
CA LYS A 34 0.72 2.93 -56.31
C LYS A 34 1.41 3.59 -57.50
N ASN A 35 1.61 4.90 -57.41
CA ASN A 35 2.34 5.64 -58.44
C ASN A 35 3.86 5.43 -58.36
N ILE A 36 4.40 5.27 -57.14
CA ILE A 36 5.82 5.02 -56.87
C ILE A 36 5.94 3.58 -56.33
N ILE A 37 6.63 2.71 -57.06
CA ILE A 37 6.85 1.30 -56.66
C ILE A 37 8.30 1.11 -56.25
N PHE A 38 9.23 1.63 -57.05
CA PHE A 38 10.65 1.61 -56.77
C PHE A 38 11.19 3.02 -56.57
N ALA A 39 12.20 3.19 -55.74
CA ALA A 39 12.88 4.48 -55.56
C ALA A 39 13.53 5.00 -56.86
N SER A 40 13.75 4.13 -57.86
CA SER A 40 14.21 4.51 -59.20
C SER A 40 13.14 5.20 -60.05
N ASP A 41 11.85 5.07 -59.73
CA ASP A 41 10.76 5.66 -60.52
C ASP A 41 10.64 7.17 -60.26
N ASP A 42 10.82 7.57 -59.00
CA ASP A 42 10.89 8.97 -58.54
C ASP A 42 11.70 9.03 -57.23
N PRO A 43 13.00 9.36 -57.28
CA PRO A 43 13.83 9.38 -56.07
C PRO A 43 13.44 10.50 -55.11
N VAL A 44 12.86 11.62 -55.58
CA VAL A 44 12.43 12.73 -54.72
C VAL A 44 11.13 12.34 -54.01
N GLY A 45 10.14 11.88 -54.76
CA GLY A 45 8.88 11.39 -54.21
C GLY A 45 9.05 10.17 -53.29
N ALA A 46 10.05 9.31 -53.56
CA ALA A 46 10.36 8.18 -52.67
C ALA A 46 10.92 8.63 -51.31
N VAL A 47 11.73 9.69 -51.26
CA VAL A 47 12.23 10.26 -49.99
C VAL A 47 11.08 10.90 -49.21
N GLU A 48 10.23 11.68 -49.89
CA GLU A 48 9.05 12.29 -49.25
C GLU A 48 8.09 11.22 -48.71
N LEU A 49 7.81 10.17 -49.49
CA LEU A 49 6.98 9.05 -49.06
C LEU A 49 7.58 8.30 -47.85
N SER A 50 8.91 8.13 -47.81
CA SER A 50 9.60 7.56 -46.64
C SER A 50 9.38 8.42 -45.41
N GLY A 51 9.57 9.73 -45.51
CA GLY A 51 9.34 10.66 -44.40
C GLY A 51 7.89 10.64 -43.91
N LEU A 52 6.91 10.60 -44.82
CA LEU A 52 5.49 10.45 -44.46
C LEU A 52 5.20 9.10 -43.79
N THR A 53 5.87 8.02 -44.21
CA THR A 53 5.74 6.69 -43.59
C THR A 53 6.29 6.69 -42.17
N ASP A 54 7.43 7.35 -41.95
CA ASP A 54 8.02 7.50 -40.61
C ASP A 54 7.10 8.30 -39.68
N VAL A 55 6.54 9.41 -40.17
CA VAL A 55 5.53 10.19 -39.44
C VAL A 55 4.30 9.33 -39.13
N GLN A 56 3.80 8.57 -40.10
CA GLN A 56 2.66 7.67 -39.87
C GLN A 56 2.95 6.62 -38.80
N ASN A 57 4.14 6.02 -38.80
CA ASN A 57 4.56 5.05 -37.79
C ASN A 57 4.65 5.69 -36.40
N GLN A 58 5.17 6.92 -36.32
CA GLN A 58 5.24 7.68 -35.08
C GLN A 58 3.85 8.01 -34.54
N VAL A 59 2.90 8.42 -35.40
CA VAL A 59 1.50 8.65 -35.01
C VAL A 59 0.85 7.37 -34.51
N ASN A 60 1.06 6.23 -35.19
CA ASN A 60 0.53 4.95 -34.74
C ASN A 60 1.07 4.58 -33.35
N GLN A 61 2.37 4.78 -33.10
CA GLN A 61 2.95 4.56 -31.78
C GLN A 61 2.34 5.48 -30.71
N TYR A 62 2.04 6.74 -31.04
CA TYR A 62 1.34 7.64 -30.11
C TYR A 62 -0.09 7.19 -29.80
N ILE A 63 -0.81 6.64 -30.78
CA ILE A 63 -2.14 6.05 -30.57
C ILE A 63 -2.04 4.85 -29.62
N ASP A 64 -1.11 3.94 -29.86
CA ASP A 64 -0.89 2.77 -29.00
C ASP A 64 -0.51 3.17 -27.57
N ASN A 65 0.38 4.17 -27.45
CA ASN A 65 0.77 4.73 -26.16
C ASN A 65 -0.41 5.38 -25.43
N THR A 66 -1.28 6.10 -26.16
CA THR A 66 -2.48 6.73 -25.59
C THR A 66 -3.44 5.68 -25.06
N ASN A 67 -3.67 4.60 -25.82
CA ASN A 67 -4.52 3.50 -25.39
C ASN A 67 -3.96 2.81 -24.14
N LEU A 68 -2.65 2.56 -24.10
CA LEU A 68 -1.99 1.99 -22.93
C LEU A 68 -2.11 2.90 -21.70
N ALA A 69 -1.87 4.20 -21.87
CA ALA A 69 -2.01 5.18 -20.80
C ALA A 69 -3.45 5.24 -20.28
N LEU A 70 -4.43 5.26 -21.18
CA LEU A 70 -5.85 5.27 -20.82
C LEU A 70 -6.22 4.02 -20.01
N SER A 71 -5.85 2.83 -20.47
CA SER A 71 -6.15 1.58 -19.76
C SER A 71 -5.50 1.53 -18.37
N ARG A 72 -4.26 2.04 -18.23
CA ARG A 72 -3.59 2.13 -16.92
C ARG A 72 -4.27 3.13 -15.99
N LEU A 73 -4.61 4.31 -16.49
CA LEU A 73 -5.27 5.34 -15.69
C LEU A 73 -6.67 4.90 -15.25
N GLN A 74 -7.44 4.22 -16.11
CA GLN A 74 -8.73 3.64 -15.75
C GLN A 74 -8.58 2.58 -14.65
N LEU A 75 -7.59 1.69 -14.77
CA LEU A 75 -7.33 0.70 -13.73
C LEU A 75 -6.93 1.35 -12.39
N MET A 76 -6.19 2.46 -12.43
CA MET A 76 -5.84 3.22 -11.23
C MET A 76 -7.08 3.86 -10.59
N ASP A 77 -7.94 4.47 -11.40
CA ASP A 77 -9.21 5.06 -10.94
C ASP A 77 -10.11 3.99 -10.28
N ASP A 78 -10.34 2.88 -10.98
CA ASP A 78 -11.15 1.76 -10.49
C ASP A 78 -10.62 1.18 -9.16
N THR A 79 -9.29 1.08 -9.02
CA THR A 79 -8.68 0.54 -7.80
C THR A 79 -8.69 1.52 -6.63
N ILE A 80 -8.57 2.83 -6.89
CA ILE A 80 -8.73 3.87 -5.88
C ILE A 80 -10.19 3.94 -5.41
N ASP A 81 -11.14 3.83 -6.34
CA ASP A 81 -12.57 3.77 -6.00
C ASP A 81 -12.91 2.53 -5.17
N ALA A 82 -12.34 1.36 -5.51
CA ALA A 82 -12.46 0.16 -4.68
C ALA A 82 -11.86 0.37 -3.28
N ALA A 83 -10.68 0.99 -3.18
CA ALA A 83 -10.07 1.30 -1.88
C ALA A 83 -10.94 2.27 -1.06
N SER A 84 -11.55 3.27 -1.71
CA SER A 84 -12.50 4.20 -1.08
C SER A 84 -13.70 3.45 -0.48
N ASN A 85 -14.26 2.47 -1.20
CA ASN A 85 -15.35 1.63 -0.70
C ASN A 85 -14.93 0.79 0.52
N VAL A 86 -13.70 0.27 0.54
CA VAL A 86 -13.14 -0.41 1.73
C VAL A 86 -13.14 0.53 2.93
N PHE A 87 -12.75 1.80 2.76
CA PHE A 87 -12.76 2.78 3.86
C PHE A 87 -14.17 3.19 4.32
N ILE A 88 -15.13 3.25 3.39
CA ILE A 88 -16.54 3.45 3.75
C ILE A 88 -17.01 2.29 4.65
N ARG A 89 -16.68 1.04 4.29
CA ARG A 89 -17.01 -0.14 5.10
C ARG A 89 -16.31 -0.11 6.47
N CYS A 90 -15.03 0.24 6.50
CA CYS A 90 -14.29 0.44 7.75
C CYS A 90 -14.97 1.48 8.66
N ASN A 91 -15.51 2.56 8.09
CA ASN A 91 -16.21 3.59 8.85
C ASN A 91 -17.52 3.06 9.45
N GLU A 92 -18.32 2.33 8.66
CA GLU A 92 -19.54 1.68 9.14
C GLU A 92 -19.26 0.74 10.32
N LEU A 93 -18.24 -0.11 10.18
CA LEU A 93 -17.83 -1.05 11.23
C LEU A 93 -17.28 -0.34 12.47
N ALA A 94 -16.55 0.77 12.30
CA ALA A 94 -16.05 1.57 13.41
C ALA A 94 -17.21 2.21 14.19
N ILE A 95 -18.21 2.76 13.50
CA ILE A 95 -19.42 3.30 14.14
C ILE A 95 -20.19 2.20 14.85
N GLN A 96 -20.33 1.03 14.21
CA GLN A 96 -20.97 -0.13 14.82
C GLN A 96 -20.23 -0.54 16.10
N ALA A 97 -18.91 -0.69 16.03
CA ALA A 97 -18.06 -1.01 17.18
C ALA A 97 -18.05 0.07 18.26
N ALA A 98 -18.40 1.33 17.96
CA ALA A 98 -18.52 2.37 18.99
C ALA A 98 -19.77 2.19 19.89
N SER A 99 -20.70 1.29 19.55
CA SER A 99 -21.92 1.06 20.33
C SER A 99 -21.68 0.21 21.59
N ASP A 100 -21.99 0.75 22.77
CA ASP A 100 -21.83 0.09 24.08
C ASP A 100 -22.66 -1.19 24.27
N ILE A 101 -23.59 -1.49 23.36
CA ILE A 101 -24.51 -2.63 23.46
C ILE A 101 -23.87 -3.94 22.94
N LEU A 102 -22.80 -3.85 22.14
CA LEU A 102 -22.13 -5.02 21.55
C LEU A 102 -21.36 -5.85 22.58
N SER A 103 -21.50 -7.17 22.49
CA SER A 103 -20.71 -8.10 23.30
C SER A 103 -19.24 -8.13 22.87
N SER A 104 -18.37 -8.68 23.72
CA SER A 104 -16.97 -8.90 23.37
C SER A 104 -16.79 -9.82 22.15
N GLY A 105 -17.66 -10.82 21.99
CA GLY A 105 -17.65 -11.71 20.82
C GLY A 105 -18.04 -11.01 19.52
N ASP A 106 -19.03 -10.10 19.57
CA ASP A 106 -19.45 -9.34 18.39
C ASP A 106 -18.36 -8.33 17.96
N ARG A 107 -17.69 -7.70 18.93
CA ARG A 107 -16.56 -6.78 18.68
C ARG A 107 -15.36 -7.51 18.10
N GLU A 108 -15.07 -8.71 18.59
CA GLU A 108 -14.03 -9.58 18.05
C GLU A 108 -14.34 -9.98 16.59
N ALA A 109 -15.60 -10.30 16.27
CA ALA A 109 -16.02 -10.56 14.89
C ALA A 109 -15.83 -9.34 13.98
N ILE A 110 -16.18 -8.14 14.47
CA ILE A 110 -15.92 -6.89 13.73
C ILE A 110 -14.41 -6.68 13.51
N ALA A 111 -13.57 -6.94 14.52
CA ALA A 111 -12.13 -6.81 14.40
C ALA A 111 -11.54 -7.78 13.35
N TYR A 112 -12.07 -9.01 13.24
CA TYR A 112 -11.71 -9.90 12.15
C TYR A 112 -12.12 -9.36 10.78
N GLU A 113 -13.27 -8.68 10.68
CA GLU A 113 -13.68 -8.05 9.42
C GLU A 113 -12.72 -6.93 9.01
N PHE A 114 -12.21 -6.12 9.96
CA PHE A 114 -11.13 -5.17 9.68
C PHE A 114 -9.86 -5.85 9.17
N ASP A 115 -9.48 -7.00 9.74
CA ASP A 115 -8.29 -7.75 9.30
C ASP A 115 -8.45 -8.27 7.86
N GLU A 116 -9.68 -8.65 7.45
CA GLU A 116 -9.97 -9.02 6.05
C GLU A 116 -10.01 -7.80 5.12
N LEU A 117 -10.60 -6.69 5.53
CA LEU A 117 -10.60 -5.42 4.77
C LEU A 117 -9.17 -4.91 4.54
N LYS A 118 -8.27 -5.11 5.50
CA LYS A 118 -6.84 -4.83 5.33
C LYS A 118 -6.21 -5.69 4.22
N LYS A 119 -6.53 -6.99 4.17
CA LYS A 119 -6.04 -7.90 3.12
C LYS A 119 -6.60 -7.51 1.76
N GLU A 120 -7.86 -7.08 1.71
CA GLU A 120 -8.49 -6.56 0.49
C GLU A 120 -7.76 -5.29 0.01
N LEU A 121 -7.52 -4.33 0.90
CA LEU A 121 -6.75 -3.12 0.58
C LEU A 121 -5.34 -3.48 0.09
N LEU A 122 -4.67 -4.44 0.74
CA LEU A 122 -3.34 -4.90 0.32
C LEU A 122 -3.36 -5.51 -1.10
N SER A 123 -4.44 -6.21 -1.45
CA SER A 123 -4.65 -6.76 -2.78
C SER A 123 -4.82 -5.64 -3.83
N LEU A 124 -5.64 -4.62 -3.51
CA LEU A 124 -5.86 -3.45 -4.36
C LEU A 124 -4.59 -2.62 -4.56
N SER A 125 -3.82 -2.39 -3.51
CA SER A 125 -2.53 -1.68 -3.60
C SER A 125 -1.47 -2.45 -4.37
N ASN A 126 -1.70 -3.74 -4.66
CA ASN A 126 -0.83 -4.60 -5.46
C ASN A 126 -1.45 -5.00 -6.81
N THR A 127 -2.41 -4.21 -7.32
CA THR A 127 -2.99 -4.45 -8.65
C THR A 127 -1.93 -4.40 -9.76
N LYS A 128 -2.12 -5.26 -10.77
CA LYS A 128 -1.26 -5.40 -11.94
C LYS A 128 -1.99 -4.95 -13.21
N ASP A 129 -1.25 -4.37 -14.14
CA ASP A 129 -1.74 -4.13 -15.49
C ASP A 129 -1.77 -5.41 -16.34
N SER A 130 -2.28 -5.29 -17.57
CA SER A 130 -2.36 -6.38 -18.54
C SER A 130 -1.00 -6.97 -18.95
N SER A 131 0.10 -6.25 -18.70
CA SER A 131 1.48 -6.71 -18.92
C SER A 131 2.08 -7.43 -17.71
N GLY A 132 1.36 -7.47 -16.58
CA GLY A 132 1.82 -8.04 -15.31
C GLY A 132 2.63 -7.08 -14.44
N SER A 133 2.65 -5.79 -14.78
CA SER A 133 3.38 -4.74 -14.05
C SER A 133 2.53 -4.14 -12.93
N TYR A 134 3.11 -3.93 -11.75
CA TYR A 134 2.45 -3.31 -10.59
C TYR A 134 2.32 -1.80 -10.77
N ILE A 135 1.09 -1.28 -10.73
CA ILE A 135 0.78 0.13 -11.04
C ILE A 135 1.21 1.12 -9.96
N TYR A 136 1.36 0.66 -8.71
CA TYR A 136 1.71 1.47 -7.53
C TYR A 136 3.16 1.32 -7.06
N SER A 137 4.02 0.64 -7.83
CA SER A 137 5.40 0.32 -7.44
C SER A 137 6.45 1.34 -7.93
N GLY A 138 6.03 2.40 -8.61
CA GLY A 138 6.93 3.38 -9.23
C GLY A 138 7.71 2.81 -10.41
N TYR A 139 9.02 3.06 -10.49
CA TYR A 139 9.91 2.47 -11.51
C TYR A 139 10.14 0.97 -11.32
N LYS A 140 9.93 0.44 -10.10
CA LYS A 140 10.06 -1.00 -9.79
C LYS A 140 8.83 -1.81 -10.18
N SER A 141 8.35 -1.62 -11.42
CA SER A 141 7.11 -2.21 -11.95
C SER A 141 6.98 -3.74 -11.85
N LYS A 142 8.10 -4.47 -11.69
CA LYS A 142 8.13 -5.93 -11.57
C LYS A 142 8.11 -6.44 -10.13
N ASN A 143 8.31 -5.56 -9.16
CA ASN A 143 8.34 -5.93 -7.75
C ASN A 143 6.97 -5.65 -7.11
N ILE A 144 6.60 -6.48 -6.15
CA ILE A 144 5.42 -6.25 -5.31
C ILE A 144 5.57 -4.88 -4.64
N ALA A 145 4.53 -4.05 -4.73
CA ALA A 145 4.53 -2.69 -4.20
C ALA A 145 4.45 -2.71 -2.66
N PHE A 146 3.52 -3.50 -2.12
CA PHE A 146 3.26 -3.62 -0.69
C PHE A 146 3.39 -5.05 -0.21
N GLU A 147 4.22 -5.28 0.80
CA GLU A 147 4.44 -6.60 1.39
C GLU A 147 4.11 -6.55 2.88
N MET A 148 3.45 -7.59 3.39
CA MET A 148 3.15 -7.74 4.81
C MET A 148 4.28 -8.54 5.48
N ASN A 149 4.90 -7.97 6.51
CA ASN A 149 5.92 -8.64 7.31
C ASN A 149 5.29 -9.65 8.29
N SER A 150 6.12 -10.48 8.93
CA SER A 150 5.71 -11.43 9.99
C SER A 150 4.96 -10.78 11.15
N ASP A 151 5.24 -9.49 11.40
CA ASP A 151 4.61 -8.71 12.47
C ASP A 151 3.27 -8.09 12.05
N GLY A 152 2.78 -8.41 10.85
CA GLY A 152 1.53 -7.89 10.29
C GLY A 152 1.63 -6.48 9.71
N LEU A 153 2.76 -5.79 9.87
CA LEU A 153 2.99 -4.45 9.31
C LEU A 153 3.18 -4.51 7.79
N VAL A 154 2.53 -3.59 7.08
CA VAL A 154 2.65 -3.45 5.63
C VAL A 154 3.79 -2.49 5.31
N LYS A 155 4.74 -2.95 4.49
CA LYS A 155 5.90 -2.17 4.04
C LYS A 155 5.81 -1.90 2.55
N TYR A 156 6.07 -0.67 2.17
CA TYR A 156 6.25 -0.29 0.77
C TYR A 156 7.65 -0.65 0.28
N ASN A 157 7.72 -1.46 -0.78
CA ASN A 157 8.96 -1.93 -1.42
C ASN A 157 9.20 -1.27 -2.80
N GLY A 158 8.30 -0.38 -3.24
CA GLY A 158 8.42 0.36 -4.48
C GLY A 158 9.42 1.52 -4.43
N ASP A 159 9.23 2.50 -5.30
CA ASP A 159 9.95 3.78 -5.29
C ASP A 159 9.01 4.94 -5.65
N ARG A 160 9.48 6.17 -5.42
CA ARG A 160 8.69 7.40 -5.66
C ARG A 160 8.74 7.88 -7.11
N GLY A 161 9.17 7.02 -8.03
CA GLY A 161 9.33 7.35 -9.45
C GLY A 161 8.03 7.27 -10.23
N THR A 162 7.85 8.17 -11.20
CA THR A 162 6.72 8.13 -12.14
C THR A 162 7.20 7.77 -13.54
N VAL A 163 6.56 6.79 -14.16
CA VAL A 163 6.81 6.41 -15.56
C VAL A 163 5.90 7.24 -16.46
N SER A 164 6.50 8.11 -17.25
CA SER A 164 5.80 8.92 -18.24
C SER A 164 5.88 8.30 -19.63
N LEU A 165 4.78 8.36 -20.38
CA LEU A 165 4.66 7.85 -21.74
C LEU A 165 4.32 8.98 -22.72
N ALA A 166 5.01 9.03 -23.86
CA ALA A 166 4.78 10.03 -24.91
C ALA A 166 3.50 9.70 -25.68
N VAL A 167 2.50 10.59 -25.64
CA VAL A 167 1.24 10.46 -26.37
C VAL A 167 1.14 11.43 -27.56
N SER A 168 2.10 12.34 -27.68
CA SER A 168 2.31 13.19 -28.84
C SER A 168 3.76 13.70 -28.83
N GLU A 169 4.16 14.45 -29.85
CA GLU A 169 5.49 15.06 -29.94
C GLU A 169 5.83 15.98 -28.75
N SER A 170 4.83 16.61 -28.14
CA SER A 170 5.03 17.59 -27.06
C SER A 170 4.39 17.21 -25.73
N ARG A 171 3.76 16.03 -25.63
CA ARG A 171 2.99 15.63 -24.44
C ARG A 171 3.42 14.26 -23.94
N MET A 172 3.79 14.25 -22.66
CA MET A 172 4.02 13.06 -21.86
C MET A 172 2.88 12.93 -20.86
N ILE A 173 2.44 11.70 -20.59
CA ILE A 173 1.42 11.37 -19.59
C ILE A 173 2.03 10.40 -18.59
N GLU A 174 1.87 10.68 -17.30
CA GLU A 174 2.29 9.75 -16.24
C GLU A 174 1.33 8.56 -16.18
N THR A 175 1.88 7.36 -16.13
CA THR A 175 1.12 6.09 -16.19
C THR A 175 1.33 5.20 -14.96
N THR A 176 2.06 5.70 -13.97
CA THR A 176 2.29 5.03 -12.68
C THR A 176 2.22 6.07 -11.57
N LEU A 177 1.86 5.62 -10.36
CA LEU A 177 1.80 6.45 -9.16
C LEU A 177 2.73 5.88 -8.09
N ASP A 178 3.26 6.76 -7.25
CA ASP A 178 3.95 6.40 -6.02
C ASP A 178 2.92 5.84 -5.03
N GLY A 179 2.93 4.53 -4.83
CA GLY A 179 2.04 3.86 -3.88
C GLY A 179 2.17 4.40 -2.46
N SER A 180 3.36 4.83 -2.04
CA SER A 180 3.55 5.43 -0.71
C SER A 180 2.74 6.72 -0.59
N SER A 181 2.75 7.59 -1.61
CA SER A 181 1.93 8.81 -1.62
C SER A 181 0.42 8.53 -1.63
N VAL A 182 -0.01 7.42 -2.22
CA VAL A 182 -1.43 7.06 -2.34
C VAL A 182 -1.96 6.39 -1.08
N PHE A 183 -1.17 5.52 -0.43
CA PHE A 183 -1.65 4.66 0.67
C PHE A 183 -0.98 4.90 2.03
N GLN A 184 0.23 5.47 2.08
CA GLN A 184 0.99 5.65 3.34
C GLN A 184 1.18 7.10 3.77
N ASP A 185 1.33 8.01 2.80
CA ASP A 185 1.70 9.41 3.02
C ASP A 185 0.50 10.36 2.83
N ILE A 186 -0.67 9.99 3.36
CA ILE A 186 -1.87 10.83 3.20
C ILE A 186 -1.84 11.96 4.23
N VAL A 187 -1.69 13.19 3.73
CA VAL A 187 -1.72 14.38 4.56
C VAL A 187 -3.17 14.71 4.93
N THR A 188 -3.50 14.49 6.19
CA THR A 188 -4.80 14.89 6.75
C THR A 188 -4.90 16.42 6.89
N SER A 189 -6.11 16.94 7.13
CA SER A 189 -6.34 18.38 7.38
C SER A 189 -5.53 18.93 8.57
N SER A 190 -5.05 18.06 9.46
CA SER A 190 -4.19 18.37 10.60
C SER A 190 -2.69 18.40 10.26
N GLY A 191 -2.30 18.15 9.00
CA GLY A 191 -0.91 18.15 8.55
C GLY A 191 -0.09 16.93 8.96
N VAL A 192 -0.74 15.88 9.50
CA VAL A 192 -0.10 14.62 9.89
C VAL A 192 -0.22 13.64 8.73
N SER A 193 0.91 13.03 8.36
CA SER A 193 0.99 11.92 7.41
C SER A 193 0.43 10.66 8.06
N THR A 194 -0.60 10.06 7.45
CA THR A 194 -1.27 8.88 7.98
C THR A 194 -1.16 7.71 7.01
N ASP A 195 -0.65 6.58 7.51
CA ASP A 195 -0.67 5.31 6.80
C ASP A 195 -2.05 4.65 6.94
N LEU A 196 -2.69 4.39 5.80
CA LEU A 196 -4.00 3.77 5.72
C LEU A 196 -4.04 2.35 6.29
N PHE A 197 -2.97 1.57 6.09
CA PHE A 197 -2.87 0.22 6.65
C PHE A 197 -2.71 0.28 8.17
N ALA A 198 -1.89 1.21 8.66
CA ALA A 198 -1.73 1.42 10.09
C ALA A 198 -3.02 1.96 10.74
N ALA A 199 -3.80 2.78 10.03
CA ALA A 199 -5.09 3.27 10.51
C ALA A 199 -6.08 2.11 10.74
N ILE A 200 -6.20 1.19 9.78
CA ILE A 200 -7.03 -0.01 9.92
C ILE A 200 -6.56 -0.88 11.09
N ASP A 201 -5.24 -1.12 11.22
CA ASP A 201 -4.67 -1.88 12.33
C ASP A 201 -4.95 -1.23 13.69
N ASN A 202 -4.78 0.09 13.79
CA ASN A 202 -5.02 0.83 15.02
C ASN A 202 -6.49 0.74 15.44
N ILE A 203 -7.43 0.79 14.49
CA ILE A 203 -8.86 0.61 14.77
C ILE A 203 -9.15 -0.82 15.22
N SER A 204 -8.65 -1.84 14.50
CA SER A 204 -8.81 -3.26 14.88
C SER A 204 -8.27 -3.52 16.29
N ARG A 205 -7.06 -3.03 16.59
CA ARG A 205 -6.46 -3.10 17.94
C ARG A 205 -7.28 -2.35 18.97
N SER A 206 -7.72 -1.13 18.68
CA SER A 206 -8.56 -0.34 19.60
C SER A 206 -9.86 -1.04 19.93
N ILE A 207 -10.49 -1.75 18.98
CA ILE A 207 -11.73 -2.50 19.23
C ILE A 207 -11.45 -3.69 20.15
N ARG A 208 -10.33 -4.40 19.94
CA ARG A 208 -9.89 -5.54 20.78
C ARG A 208 -9.47 -5.08 22.19
N THR A 209 -8.79 -3.94 22.29
CA THR A 209 -8.31 -3.34 23.55
C THR A 209 -9.41 -2.56 24.29
N ALA A 210 -10.46 -2.08 23.62
CA ALA A 210 -11.61 -1.46 24.31
C ALA A 210 -12.30 -2.43 25.30
N ASN A 211 -12.21 -3.75 25.06
CA ASN A 211 -12.64 -4.77 26.00
C ASN A 211 -11.57 -5.14 27.04
N SER A 212 -10.32 -4.74 26.81
CA SER A 212 -9.14 -5.07 27.62
C SER A 212 -8.50 -3.77 28.08
N GLY A 213 -9.10 -3.11 29.08
CA GLY A 213 -8.45 -1.97 29.73
C GLY A 213 -7.08 -2.40 30.25
N VAL A 214 -6.03 -2.04 29.50
CA VAL A 214 -4.62 -2.41 29.71
C VAL A 214 -4.43 -3.94 29.70
N GLU A 215 -3.53 -4.45 28.87
CA GLU A 215 -3.14 -5.86 28.95
C GLU A 215 -2.68 -6.19 30.37
N ALA A 216 -3.53 -6.92 31.08
CA ALA A 216 -3.19 -7.56 32.33
C ALA A 216 -2.04 -8.51 32.06
N ALA A 217 -0.83 -8.12 32.46
CA ALA A 217 0.32 -9.00 32.45
C ALA A 217 -0.03 -10.28 33.23
N LYS A 218 -0.27 -11.38 32.50
CA LYS A 218 -0.44 -12.72 33.07
C LYS A 218 0.93 -13.37 33.12
N ALA A 219 1.48 -13.53 34.32
CA ALA A 219 2.71 -14.30 34.51
C ALA A 219 2.50 -15.42 35.55
N PRO A 220 2.80 -16.68 35.22
CA PRO A 220 2.78 -17.76 36.19
C PRO A 220 4.01 -17.65 37.11
N GLY A 221 3.77 -17.50 38.42
CA GLY A 221 4.77 -17.61 39.48
C GLY A 221 5.66 -16.38 39.75
N LYS A 222 6.02 -15.58 38.74
CA LYS A 222 6.77 -14.32 38.92
C LYS A 222 6.32 -13.26 37.92
N ALA A 223 5.80 -12.13 38.41
CA ALA A 223 5.51 -10.95 37.59
C ALA A 223 6.53 -9.84 37.91
N LYS A 224 7.20 -9.30 36.89
CA LYS A 224 8.09 -8.14 37.01
C LYS A 224 7.35 -6.93 36.42
N ILE A 225 7.08 -5.94 37.26
CA ILE A 225 6.43 -4.68 36.90
C ILE A 225 7.50 -3.60 37.00
N THR A 226 7.96 -3.09 35.86
CA THR A 226 8.81 -1.90 35.82
C THR A 226 7.91 -0.70 35.57
N LEU A 227 7.91 0.29 36.48
CA LEU A 227 7.15 1.52 36.29
C LEU A 227 8.12 2.64 35.90
N THR A 228 7.98 3.16 34.68
CA THR A 228 8.62 4.41 34.27
C THR A 228 7.57 5.52 34.42
N ASN A 229 7.61 6.26 35.53
CA ASN A 229 6.61 7.29 35.81
C ASN A 229 7.08 8.63 35.22
N GLU A 230 6.41 9.08 34.15
CA GLU A 230 6.62 10.42 33.58
C GLU A 230 5.62 11.47 34.12
N ASP A 231 4.47 11.05 34.67
CA ASP A 231 3.40 11.94 35.18
C ASP A 231 2.96 11.56 36.61
N PRO A 232 3.34 12.31 37.66
CA PRO A 232 2.98 11.99 39.04
C PRO A 232 1.48 12.15 39.31
N GLY A 233 0.85 11.17 39.96
CA GLY A 233 -0.55 11.26 40.42
C GLY A 233 -1.09 9.97 41.02
N THR A 234 -2.41 9.90 41.22
CA THR A 234 -3.11 8.74 41.80
C THR A 234 -3.34 7.65 40.76
N TYR A 235 -2.63 6.54 40.89
CA TYR A 235 -2.84 5.35 40.08
C TYR A 235 -3.78 4.39 40.80
N SER A 236 -4.81 3.91 40.11
CA SER A 236 -5.67 2.83 40.59
C SER A 236 -5.42 1.56 39.81
N PHE A 237 -5.36 0.40 40.44
CA PHE A 237 -5.33 -0.89 39.73
C PHE A 237 -5.78 -2.02 40.66
N THR A 238 -6.28 -3.10 40.09
CA THR A 238 -6.68 -4.32 40.80
C THR A 238 -5.61 -5.38 40.60
N ILE A 239 -5.10 -5.99 41.68
CA ILE A 239 -4.29 -7.21 41.59
C ILE A 239 -5.15 -8.40 42.00
N THR A 240 -5.20 -9.41 41.14
CA THR A 240 -5.79 -10.71 41.46
C THR A 240 -4.69 -11.79 41.49
N SER A 241 -4.74 -12.63 42.52
CA SER A 241 -3.88 -13.81 42.68
C SER A 241 -4.74 -15.00 43.10
N GLY A 242 -4.88 -15.99 42.23
CA GLY A 242 -5.79 -17.12 42.47
C GLY A 242 -7.23 -16.67 42.66
N ALA A 243 -7.78 -16.85 43.87
CA ALA A 243 -9.16 -16.45 44.21
C ALA A 243 -9.27 -15.11 44.95
N LYS A 244 -8.14 -14.45 45.27
CA LYS A 244 -8.11 -13.19 46.02
C LYS A 244 -7.88 -12.02 45.08
N SER A 245 -8.70 -10.98 45.20
CA SER A 245 -8.62 -9.76 44.40
C SER A 245 -8.68 -8.54 45.32
N VAL A 246 -7.77 -7.59 45.12
CA VAL A 246 -7.70 -6.34 45.90
C VAL A 246 -7.48 -5.16 44.96
N ASP A 247 -8.27 -4.11 45.17
CA ASP A 247 -8.14 -2.82 44.51
C ASP A 247 -7.15 -1.93 45.28
N PHE A 248 -6.18 -1.39 44.55
CA PHE A 248 -5.21 -0.42 45.05
C PHE A 248 -5.50 0.93 44.42
N SER A 249 -5.41 1.98 45.23
CA SER A 249 -5.42 3.38 44.79
C SER A 249 -4.29 4.07 45.54
N ILE A 250 -3.24 4.48 44.84
CA ILE A 250 -2.03 5.01 45.44
C ILE A 250 -1.50 6.22 44.68
N ASP A 251 -1.05 7.21 45.43
CA ASP A 251 -0.36 8.37 44.88
C ASP A 251 1.11 8.02 44.62
N ILE A 252 1.49 7.91 43.34
CA ILE A 252 2.87 7.66 42.96
C ILE A 252 3.50 9.01 42.59
N THR A 253 4.24 9.60 43.54
CA THR A 253 4.99 10.85 43.34
C THR A 253 6.42 10.55 42.85
N GLY A 254 6.57 10.30 41.55
CA GLY A 254 7.85 10.01 40.91
C GLY A 254 8.11 8.51 40.69
N ASN A 255 9.37 8.08 40.71
CA ASN A 255 9.77 6.72 40.33
C ASN A 255 9.97 5.76 41.53
N ASP A 256 9.61 6.17 42.75
CA ASP A 256 9.76 5.34 43.94
C ASP A 256 8.48 4.51 44.18
N LEU A 257 8.62 3.18 44.14
CA LEU A 257 7.54 2.23 44.34
C LEU A 257 7.50 1.66 45.78
N SER A 258 8.19 2.31 46.73
CA SER A 258 8.24 1.89 48.16
C SER A 258 6.86 1.75 48.79
N ASP A 259 5.97 2.70 48.52
CA ASP A 259 4.66 2.78 49.12
C ASP A 259 3.75 1.72 48.52
N LEU A 260 3.92 1.47 47.22
CA LEU A 260 3.22 0.41 46.51
C LEU A 260 3.64 -0.98 46.99
N ARG A 261 4.93 -1.21 47.19
CA ARG A 261 5.45 -2.45 47.78
C ARG A 261 4.85 -2.68 49.18
N THR A 262 4.71 -1.63 49.97
CA THR A 262 4.17 -1.73 51.34
C THR A 262 2.67 -2.04 51.31
N ALA A 263 1.91 -1.36 50.45
CA ALA A 263 0.49 -1.60 50.28
C ALA A 263 0.20 -3.03 49.80
N ILE A 264 0.96 -3.54 48.84
CA ILE A 264 0.78 -4.90 48.30
C ILE A 264 1.14 -5.97 49.33
N ASN A 265 2.23 -5.81 50.10
CA ASN A 265 2.60 -6.78 51.15
C ASN A 265 1.67 -6.71 52.38
N ALA A 266 0.99 -5.58 52.59
CA ALA A 266 -0.02 -5.44 53.64
C ALA A 266 -1.38 -6.01 53.23
N ALA A 267 -1.65 -6.10 51.92
CA ALA A 267 -2.82 -6.78 51.41
C ALA A 267 -2.67 -8.29 51.59
N ASP A 268 -3.74 -8.98 51.99
CA ASP A 268 -3.80 -10.44 52.07
C ASP A 268 -3.94 -11.06 50.67
N LEU A 269 -3.01 -10.71 49.77
CA LEU A 269 -2.80 -11.38 48.50
C LEU A 269 -1.64 -12.35 48.74
N ASP A 270 -1.75 -13.60 48.32
CA ASP A 270 -0.71 -14.62 48.51
C ASP A 270 0.53 -14.36 47.61
N ILE A 271 1.01 -13.11 47.58
CA ILE A 271 2.07 -12.55 46.76
C ILE A 271 3.05 -11.82 47.69
N VAL A 272 4.35 -11.97 47.43
CA VAL A 272 5.38 -11.15 48.06
C VAL A 272 5.91 -10.14 47.04
N ALA A 273 5.82 -8.85 47.38
CA ALA A 273 6.34 -7.75 46.57
C ALA A 273 7.75 -7.35 47.02
N THR A 274 8.70 -7.39 46.10
CA THR A 274 10.11 -7.00 46.30
C THR A 274 10.50 -5.89 45.32
N LEU A 275 11.47 -5.05 45.68
CA LEU A 275 11.94 -3.95 44.84
C LEU A 275 13.35 -4.23 44.29
N GLU A 276 13.56 -3.92 43.03
CA GLU A 276 14.85 -3.97 42.32
C GLU A 276 15.16 -2.59 41.69
N ASP A 277 16.39 -2.41 41.20
CA ASP A 277 16.84 -1.24 40.42
C ASP A 277 16.58 0.13 41.07
N SER A 278 16.99 0.28 42.34
CA SER A 278 16.79 1.53 43.12
C SER A 278 15.31 1.92 43.29
N ASN A 279 14.47 0.95 43.66
CA ASN A 279 13.01 1.09 43.87
C ASN A 279 12.15 1.39 42.64
N LYS A 280 12.71 1.26 41.43
CA LYS A 280 12.00 1.53 40.17
C LYS A 280 11.29 0.31 39.60
N THR A 281 11.67 -0.88 40.04
CA THR A 281 11.11 -2.13 39.53
C THR A 281 10.51 -2.94 40.67
N LEU A 282 9.22 -3.27 40.55
CA LEU A 282 8.47 -4.09 41.49
C LEU A 282 8.40 -5.53 40.98
N VAL A 283 8.95 -6.47 41.75
CA VAL A 283 8.89 -7.90 41.46
C VAL A 283 7.89 -8.56 42.41
N LEU A 284 6.80 -9.05 41.84
CA LEU A 284 5.76 -9.81 42.53
C LEU A 284 6.07 -11.31 42.38
N THR A 285 6.31 -11.99 43.49
CA THR A 285 6.55 -13.44 43.52
C THR A 285 5.41 -14.14 44.24
N ASN A 286 4.85 -15.17 43.62
CA ASN A 286 3.85 -16.03 44.25
C ASN A 286 4.45 -17.41 44.52
N ASN A 287 4.42 -17.85 45.78
CA ASN A 287 4.95 -19.15 46.19
C ASN A 287 4.00 -20.33 45.91
N TYR A 288 2.77 -20.07 45.47
CA TYR A 288 1.72 -21.06 45.21
C TYR A 288 1.44 -21.29 43.72
N SER A 289 2.26 -20.73 42.81
CA SER A 289 2.13 -20.88 41.35
C SER A 289 0.80 -20.43 40.74
N TYR A 290 0.03 -19.57 41.42
CA TYR A 290 -1.15 -18.96 40.83
C TYR A 290 -0.76 -17.84 39.85
N ASP A 291 -1.59 -17.66 38.83
CA ASP A 291 -1.48 -16.53 37.92
C ASP A 291 -1.71 -15.23 38.70
N ILE A 292 -0.79 -14.29 38.54
CA ILE A 292 -0.97 -12.90 38.98
C ILE A 292 -1.53 -12.15 37.79
N THR A 293 -2.69 -11.52 37.95
CA THR A 293 -3.28 -10.64 36.94
C THR A 293 -3.46 -9.24 37.48
N LEU A 294 -3.07 -8.24 36.69
CA LEU A 294 -3.25 -6.83 37.00
C LEU A 294 -4.35 -6.26 36.09
N SER A 295 -5.47 -5.81 36.64
CA SER A 295 -6.62 -5.29 35.87
C SER A 295 -7.02 -3.89 36.34
N ASN A 296 -7.90 -3.22 35.59
CA ASN A 296 -8.49 -1.92 35.96
C ASN A 296 -7.45 -0.82 36.26
N VAL A 297 -6.39 -0.74 35.46
CA VAL A 297 -5.37 0.31 35.63
C VAL A 297 -5.95 1.67 35.23
N GLY A 298 -6.29 2.48 36.21
CA GLY A 298 -6.65 3.88 36.08
C GLY A 298 -5.42 4.76 36.28
N VAL A 299 -5.16 5.60 35.29
CA VAL A 299 -4.09 6.60 35.31
C VAL A 299 -4.71 7.95 35.70
N PRO A 300 -4.04 8.76 36.55
CA PRO A 300 -4.58 10.05 36.98
C PRO A 300 -4.89 10.96 35.79
N GLY A 301 -6.11 11.53 35.77
CA GLY A 301 -6.55 12.47 34.76
C GLY A 301 -7.16 11.88 33.48
N LYS A 302 -7.20 10.55 33.31
CA LYS A 302 -7.77 9.92 32.10
C LYS A 302 -8.95 9.00 32.44
N THR A 303 -10.15 9.41 32.01
CA THR A 303 -11.43 8.69 32.27
C THR A 303 -12.00 8.03 31.00
N ILE A 304 -11.32 8.17 29.86
CA ILE A 304 -11.74 7.64 28.54
C ILE A 304 -10.53 7.19 27.73
N SER A 305 -10.73 6.23 26.82
CA SER A 305 -9.76 5.85 25.80
C SER A 305 -9.44 7.03 24.88
N GLU A 306 -8.17 7.35 24.69
CA GLU A 306 -7.74 8.46 23.84
C GLU A 306 -7.68 8.08 22.36
N ALA A 307 -8.05 9.02 21.50
CA ALA A 307 -8.17 8.87 20.05
C ALA A 307 -6.83 8.66 19.30
N ALA A 308 -5.69 8.67 20.00
CA ALA A 308 -4.38 8.39 19.44
C ALA A 308 -3.63 7.43 20.38
N PRO A 309 -3.26 6.21 19.95
CA PRO A 309 -2.37 5.37 20.72
C PRO A 309 -0.96 5.95 20.64
N THR A 310 -0.62 6.89 21.52
CA THR A 310 0.79 7.12 21.84
C THR A 310 1.28 5.85 22.50
N SER A 311 2.22 5.16 21.84
CA SER A 311 2.97 4.04 22.37
C SER A 311 3.36 4.31 23.83
N TYR A 312 2.75 3.59 24.78
CA TYR A 312 3.19 3.55 26.17
C TYR A 312 3.61 2.12 26.51
N PHE A 313 4.79 1.77 26.02
CA PHE A 313 5.69 0.76 26.57
C PHE A 313 7.13 1.22 26.33
#